data_AF-A0A2J8ADZ6-F1
#
_entry.id   AF-A0A2J8ADZ6-F1
#
_cell.length_a   1.000
_cell.length_b   1.000
_cell.length_c   1.000
_cell.angle_alpha   90.00
_cell.angle_beta   90.00
_cell.angle_gamma   90.00
#
_symmetry.space_group_name_H-M   'P 1'
#
loop_
_entity.id
_entity.type
_entity.pdbx_description
1 polymer ?
#
loop_
_entity_poly.entity_id
_entity_poly.type
_entity_poly.pdbx_seq_one_letter_code
_entity_poly.pdbx_strand_id
1 'polypeptide(L)'
;MMELLSNHEPHKAGHPHKDKLAETKRQEAAIHDALKHQQKEAKEAKEQKLQEEARQAKEERALKLEADVEAPHSKRALKEQRELIKQAEKTSSSKLCEHGVQRCRICFPHRDEAEKHHEHVRDLPLGAPPELEDEA
;
A
#
# COMPACT_ATOMS: atom_id res chain seq x y z
N MET A 1 72.95 42.52 5.03
CA MET A 1 73.15 42.33 6.48
C MET A 1 71.88 42.78 7.18
N MET A 2 71.31 41.92 8.03
CA MET A 2 70.53 42.23 9.27
C MET A 2 69.33 43.21 9.15
N GLU A 3 68.10 42.95 9.62
CA GLU A 3 67.59 42.09 10.68
C GLU A 3 66.14 41.64 10.38
N LEU A 4 65.91 40.33 10.54
CA LEU A 4 64.60 39.73 10.78
C LEU A 4 64.36 39.73 12.30
N LEU A 5 63.50 40.61 12.80
CA LEU A 5 62.98 40.55 14.16
C LEU A 5 61.46 40.35 14.10
N SER A 6 61.06 39.12 13.74
CA SER A 6 59.72 38.63 14.04
C SER A 6 59.65 38.35 15.54
N ASN A 7 59.05 39.28 16.29
CA ASN A 7 58.64 39.08 17.67
C ASN A 7 57.58 37.98 17.72
N HIS A 8 58.04 36.73 17.89
CA HIS A 8 57.17 35.60 18.17
C HIS A 8 57.00 35.49 19.68
N GLU A 9 55.99 36.16 20.23
CA GLU A 9 55.54 35.84 21.58
C GLU A 9 55.06 34.37 21.61
N PRO A 10 55.42 33.59 22.63
CA PRO A 10 54.89 32.24 22.78
C PRO A 10 53.41 32.36 23.16
N HIS A 11 52.52 32.05 22.22
CA HIS A 11 51.10 31.86 22.49
C HIS A 11 50.96 30.92 23.69
N LYS A 12 50.53 31.47 24.84
CA LYS A 12 50.20 30.69 26.03
C LYS A 12 49.17 29.62 25.63
N ALA A 13 49.64 28.38 25.65
CA ALA A 13 48.80 27.20 25.62
C ALA A 13 47.86 27.22 26.84
N GLY A 14 46.56 27.28 26.59
CA GLY A 14 45.55 27.30 27.64
C GLY A 14 44.13 27.43 27.08
N HIS A 15 43.67 26.41 26.35
CA HIS A 15 42.28 26.08 26.04
C HIS A 15 41.22 27.21 25.95
N PRO A 16 40.99 27.78 24.74
CA PRO A 16 39.66 28.33 24.43
C PRO A 16 39.07 27.87 23.08
N HIS A 17 39.82 27.08 22.29
CA HIS A 17 39.43 26.77 20.90
C HIS A 17 38.61 25.47 20.75
N LYS A 18 38.67 24.56 21.74
CA LYS A 18 37.91 23.29 21.69
C LYS A 18 36.43 23.50 22.10
N ASP A 19 36.17 24.42 23.02
CA ASP A 19 34.80 24.71 23.49
C ASP A 19 33.98 25.41 22.41
N LYS A 20 34.57 26.36 21.66
CA LYS A 20 33.90 27.02 20.53
C LYS A 20 33.51 26.04 19.43
N LEU A 21 34.34 25.04 19.13
CA LEU A 21 34.03 24.03 18.11
C LEU A 21 32.93 23.06 18.57
N ALA A 22 32.89 22.73 19.86
CA ALA A 22 31.82 21.89 20.42
C ALA A 22 30.49 22.64 20.42
N GLU A 23 30.52 23.95 20.70
CA GLU A 23 29.34 24.82 20.67
C GLU A 23 28.81 25.02 19.25
N THR A 24 29.67 25.28 18.25
CA THR A 24 29.23 25.40 16.86
C THR A 24 28.63 24.10 16.34
N LYS A 25 29.21 22.94 16.65
CA LYS A 25 28.62 21.64 16.28
C LYS A 25 27.26 21.40 16.91
N ARG A 26 27.04 21.84 18.16
CA ARG A 26 25.72 21.76 18.81
C ARG A 26 24.71 22.68 18.14
N GLN A 27 25.11 23.89 17.77
CA GLN A 27 24.24 24.83 17.04
C GLN A 27 23.89 24.30 15.65
N GLU A 28 24.85 23.76 14.90
CA GLU A 28 24.62 23.15 13.59
C GLU A 28 23.68 21.94 13.68
N ALA A 29 23.87 21.07 14.67
CA ALA A 29 22.98 19.94 14.90
C ALA A 29 21.54 20.39 15.25
N ALA A 30 21.41 21.41 16.12
CA ALA A 30 20.11 21.96 16.49
C ALA A 30 19.38 22.61 15.29
N ILE A 31 20.11 23.33 14.43
CA ILE A 31 19.55 23.92 13.20
C ILE A 31 19.09 22.83 12.24
N HIS A 32 19.90 21.79 12.05
CA HIS A 32 19.55 20.70 11.15
C HIS A 32 18.33 19.90 11.63
N ASP A 33 18.22 19.65 12.94
CA ASP A 33 17.06 18.99 13.52
C ASP A 33 15.80 19.88 13.45
N ALA A 34 15.94 21.19 13.67
CA ALA A 34 14.84 22.13 13.49
C ALA A 34 14.34 22.18 12.03
N LEU A 35 15.25 22.18 11.04
CA LEU A 35 14.89 22.14 9.63
C LEU A 35 14.19 20.83 9.24
N LYS A 36 14.66 19.69 9.78
CA LYS A 36 13.98 18.40 9.58
C LYS A 36 12.58 18.40 10.17
N HIS A 37 12.40 18.98 11.35
CA HIS A 37 11.10 19.07 12.01
C HIS A 37 10.13 19.90 11.16
N GLN A 38 10.55 21.10 10.73
CA GLN A 38 9.74 21.97 9.87
C GLN A 38 9.34 21.29 8.54
N GLN A 39 10.25 20.52 7.93
CA GLN A 39 9.93 19.78 6.70
C GLN A 39 8.94 18.65 6.94
N LYS A 40 9.00 17.97 8.09
CA LYS A 40 8.02 16.93 8.46
C LYS A 40 6.64 17.55 8.69
N GLU A 41 6.57 18.62 9.48
CA GLU A 41 5.31 19.34 9.74
C GLU A 41 4.68 19.86 8.44
N ALA A 42 5.47 20.39 7.52
CA ALA A 42 4.97 20.85 6.23
C ALA A 42 4.42 19.71 5.35
N LYS A 43 5.06 18.53 5.39
CA LYS A 43 4.57 17.33 4.67
C LYS A 43 3.30 16.80 5.30
N GLU A 44 3.26 16.68 6.63
CA GLU A 44 2.08 16.21 7.37
C GLU A 44 0.89 17.16 7.16
N ALA A 45 1.10 18.47 7.23
CA ALA A 45 0.04 19.45 6.95
C ALA A 45 -0.48 19.36 5.51
N LYS A 46 0.40 19.11 4.53
CA LYS A 46 0.00 18.91 3.13
C LYS A 46 -0.80 17.62 2.96
N GLU A 47 -0.38 16.53 3.62
CA GLU A 47 -1.07 15.26 3.56
C GLU A 47 -2.46 15.35 4.21
N GLN A 48 -2.57 16.00 5.36
CA GLN A 48 -3.86 16.26 6.03
C GLN A 48 -4.81 17.05 5.14
N LYS A 49 -4.33 18.11 4.46
CA LYS A 49 -5.14 18.86 3.49
C LYS A 49 -5.63 18.00 2.34
N LEU A 50 -4.75 17.19 1.74
CA LEU A 50 -5.13 16.28 0.65
C LEU A 50 -6.17 15.24 1.10
N GLN A 51 -6.03 14.71 2.32
CA GLN A 51 -7.00 13.77 2.88
C GLN A 51 -8.35 14.46 3.13
N GLU A 52 -8.36 15.69 3.62
CA GLU A 52 -9.57 16.46 3.85
C GLU A 52 -10.27 16.85 2.54
N GLU A 53 -9.54 17.32 1.54
CA GLU A 53 -10.05 17.59 0.19
C GLU A 53 -10.64 16.33 -0.45
N ALA A 54 -9.96 15.19 -0.31
CA ALA A 54 -10.46 13.90 -0.80
C ALA A 54 -11.73 13.45 -0.06
N ARG A 55 -11.85 13.74 1.25
CA ARG A 55 -13.07 13.48 2.02
C ARG A 55 -14.22 14.36 1.52
N GLN A 56 -14.00 15.66 1.40
CA GLN A 56 -14.99 16.61 0.90
C GLN A 56 -15.46 16.26 -0.52
N ALA A 57 -14.56 15.89 -1.42
CA ALA A 57 -14.92 15.49 -2.78
C ALA A 57 -15.80 14.22 -2.82
N LYS A 58 -15.59 13.28 -1.89
CA LYS A 58 -16.47 12.09 -1.77
C LYS A 58 -17.85 12.46 -1.25
N GLU A 59 -17.92 13.34 -0.24
CA GLU A 59 -19.18 13.83 0.33
C GLU A 59 -19.99 14.62 -0.70
N GLU A 60 -19.36 15.55 -1.41
CA GLU A 60 -20.00 16.32 -2.49
C GLU A 60 -20.52 15.40 -3.60
N ARG A 61 -19.75 14.36 -3.95
CA ARG A 61 -20.17 13.36 -4.93
C ARG A 61 -21.37 12.56 -4.46
N ALA A 62 -21.41 12.16 -3.19
CA ALA A 62 -22.54 11.44 -2.61
C ALA A 62 -23.80 12.31 -2.63
N LEU A 63 -23.68 13.58 -2.19
CA LEU A 63 -24.78 14.55 -2.23
C LEU A 63 -25.33 14.77 -3.64
N LYS A 64 -24.46 14.91 -4.65
CA LYS A 64 -24.87 15.02 -6.06
C LYS A 64 -25.54 13.76 -6.58
N LEU A 65 -25.20 12.58 -6.04
CA LEU A 65 -25.85 11.32 -6.40
C LEU A 65 -27.24 11.19 -5.77
N GLU A 66 -27.41 11.67 -4.54
CA GLU A 66 -28.68 11.63 -3.81
C GLU A 66 -29.69 12.68 -4.29
N ALA A 67 -29.21 13.88 -4.65
CA ALA A 67 -30.08 14.99 -5.03
C ALA A 67 -30.69 14.86 -6.43
N ASP A 68 -30.09 14.06 -7.32
CA ASP A 68 -30.49 14.03 -8.72
C ASP A 68 -30.54 12.59 -9.25
N VAL A 69 -31.54 11.86 -8.76
CA VAL A 69 -31.82 10.45 -9.12
C VAL A 69 -32.17 10.30 -10.62
N GLU A 70 -32.65 11.37 -11.25
CA GLU A 70 -33.08 11.39 -12.66
C GLU A 70 -32.10 12.08 -13.62
N ALA A 71 -31.07 12.78 -13.13
CA ALA A 71 -30.08 13.38 -14.01
C ALA A 71 -29.34 12.31 -14.83
N PRO A 72 -28.95 12.63 -16.07
CA PRO A 72 -28.09 11.78 -16.88
C PRO A 72 -26.69 11.72 -16.24
N HIS A 73 -26.55 10.87 -15.24
CA HIS A 73 -25.28 10.47 -14.69
C HIS A 73 -24.34 10.12 -15.85
N SER A 74 -23.15 10.74 -15.89
CA SER A 74 -22.14 10.38 -16.87
C SER A 74 -21.99 8.85 -16.94
N LYS A 75 -21.68 8.26 -18.10
CA LYS A 75 -21.53 6.80 -18.25
C LYS A 75 -20.65 6.16 -17.14
N ARG A 76 -19.72 6.94 -16.57
CA ARG A 76 -18.89 6.59 -15.42
C ARG A 76 -19.69 6.44 -14.12
N ALA A 77 -20.60 7.35 -13.81
CA ALA A 77 -21.44 7.31 -12.60
C ALA A 77 -22.44 6.14 -12.64
N LEU A 78 -23.04 5.83 -13.80
CA LEU A 78 -23.87 4.62 -13.94
C LEU A 78 -23.06 3.32 -13.76
N LYS A 79 -21.81 3.29 -14.23
CA LYS A 79 -20.91 2.15 -13.99
C LYS A 79 -20.61 1.99 -12.51
N GLU A 80 -20.29 3.07 -11.81
CA GLU A 80 -20.03 3.03 -10.37
C GLU A 80 -21.27 2.63 -9.56
N GLN A 81 -22.46 3.13 -9.91
CA GLN A 81 -23.71 2.72 -9.25
C GLN A 81 -23.93 1.20 -9.41
N ARG A 82 -23.71 0.65 -10.61
CA ARG A 82 -23.78 -0.80 -10.84
C ARG A 82 -22.73 -1.57 -10.04
N GLU A 83 -21.52 -1.04 -9.88
CA GLU A 83 -20.47 -1.65 -9.07
C GLU A 83 -20.81 -1.62 -7.57
N LEU A 84 -21.35 -0.51 -7.06
CA LEU A 84 -21.84 -0.39 -5.69
C LEU A 84 -22.97 -1.38 -5.40
N ILE A 85 -23.95 -1.51 -6.31
CA ILE A 85 -25.02 -2.52 -6.18
C ILE A 85 -24.43 -3.93 -6.16
N LYS A 86 -23.52 -4.26 -7.08
CA LYS A 86 -22.83 -5.57 -7.09
C LYS A 86 -22.04 -5.84 -5.82
N GLN A 87 -21.41 -4.84 -5.23
CA GLN A 87 -20.70 -4.99 -3.96
C GLN A 87 -21.68 -5.20 -2.80
N ALA A 88 -22.75 -4.40 -2.74
CA ALA A 88 -23.80 -4.56 -1.75
C ALA A 88 -24.44 -5.96 -1.82
N GLU A 89 -24.74 -6.45 -3.03
CA GLU A 89 -25.21 -7.82 -3.27
C GLU A 89 -24.19 -8.88 -2.82
N LYS A 90 -22.89 -8.68 -3.08
CA LYS A 90 -21.85 -9.62 -2.63
C LYS A 90 -21.78 -9.69 -1.11
N THR A 91 -21.85 -8.55 -0.44
CA THR A 91 -21.79 -8.47 1.02
C THR A 91 -23.06 -9.05 1.64
N SER A 92 -24.24 -8.69 1.14
CA SER A 92 -25.53 -9.16 1.67
C SER A 92 -25.79 -10.64 1.41
N SER A 93 -25.34 -11.18 0.27
CA SER A 93 -25.49 -12.60 -0.06
C SER A 93 -24.42 -13.51 0.58
N SER A 94 -23.34 -12.94 1.13
CA SER A 94 -22.26 -13.74 1.69
C SER A 94 -22.57 -14.21 3.11
N LYS A 95 -22.80 -15.52 3.28
CA LYS A 95 -22.69 -16.15 4.60
C LYS A 95 -21.22 -16.21 5.00
N LEU A 96 -20.91 -15.80 6.22
CA LEU A 96 -19.59 -16.03 6.82
C LEU A 96 -19.41 -17.53 7.02
N CYS A 97 -18.28 -18.09 6.58
CA CYS A 97 -17.94 -19.46 6.97
C CYS A 97 -17.49 -19.50 8.43
N GLU A 98 -17.38 -20.69 9.01
CA GLU A 98 -16.88 -20.91 10.38
C GLU A 98 -15.44 -20.40 10.59
N HIS A 99 -14.68 -20.22 9.51
CA HIS A 99 -13.34 -19.60 9.55
C HIS A 99 -13.38 -18.07 9.67
N GLY A 100 -14.56 -17.44 9.72
CA GLY A 100 -14.73 -15.98 9.79
C GLY A 100 -14.43 -15.25 8.47
N VAL A 101 -14.16 -15.98 7.38
CA VAL A 101 -13.87 -15.41 6.05
C VAL A 101 -15.11 -15.45 5.16
N GLN A 102 -15.43 -14.34 4.49
CA GLN A 102 -16.48 -14.32 3.46
C GLN A 102 -16.02 -15.11 2.23
N ARG A 103 -16.81 -16.12 1.81
CA ARG A 103 -16.52 -16.97 0.64
C ARG A 103 -15.14 -17.67 0.69
N CYS A 104 -14.84 -18.33 1.81
CA CYS A 104 -13.64 -19.16 1.93
C CYS A 104 -13.59 -20.19 0.80
N ARG A 105 -12.46 -20.28 0.07
CA ARG A 105 -12.27 -21.21 -1.05
C ARG A 105 -12.39 -22.68 -0.66
N ILE A 106 -12.17 -23.01 0.62
CA ILE A 106 -12.30 -24.37 1.15
C ILE A 106 -13.77 -24.72 1.38
N CYS A 107 -14.53 -23.82 2.01
CA CYS A 107 -15.95 -24.05 2.34
C CYS A 107 -16.88 -23.79 1.14
N PHE A 108 -16.47 -22.92 0.22
CA PHE A 108 -17.24 -22.48 -0.93
C PHE A 108 -16.34 -22.46 -2.19
N PRO A 109 -15.92 -23.64 -2.68
CA PRO A 109 -15.15 -23.72 -3.93
C PRO A 109 -15.95 -23.12 -5.08
N HIS A 110 -15.28 -22.37 -5.96
CA HIS A 110 -15.93 -21.80 -7.14
C HIS A 110 -16.37 -22.92 -8.08
N ARG A 111 -17.54 -22.79 -8.72
CA ARG A 111 -18.08 -23.79 -9.67
C ARG A 111 -17.05 -24.15 -10.76
N ASP A 112 -16.28 -23.17 -11.22
CA ASP A 112 -15.23 -23.36 -12.25
C ASP A 112 -14.03 -24.20 -11.76
N GLU A 113 -13.83 -24.32 -10.45
CA GLU A 113 -12.80 -25.17 -9.83
C GLU A 113 -13.34 -26.57 -9.49
N ALA A 114 -14.64 -26.68 -9.19
CA ALA A 114 -15.28 -27.96 -8.88
C ALA A 114 -15.41 -28.90 -10.09
N GLU A 115 -15.63 -28.36 -11.29
CA GLU A 115 -15.74 -29.16 -12.54
C GLU A 115 -14.39 -29.67 -13.09
N LYS A 116 -13.25 -29.15 -12.63
CA LYS A 116 -11.93 -29.55 -13.13
C LYS A 116 -11.43 -30.90 -12.61
N HIS A 117 -12.10 -31.48 -11.62
CA HIS A 117 -11.79 -32.83 -11.13
C HIS A 117 -12.54 -33.92 -11.91
N HIS A 118 -12.68 -33.77 -13.24
CA HIS A 118 -13.11 -34.88 -14.06
C HIS A 118 -12.01 -35.95 -14.05
N GLU A 119 -12.38 -37.12 -13.57
CA GLU A 119 -11.51 -38.25 -13.28
C GLU A 119 -10.57 -38.53 -14.46
N HIS A 120 -9.26 -38.52 -14.21
CA HIS A 120 -8.32 -39.19 -15.09
C HIS A 120 -8.59 -40.70 -14.98
N VAL A 121 -9.55 -41.20 -15.76
CA VAL A 121 -9.68 -42.63 -16.03
C VAL A 121 -8.32 -43.05 -16.57
N ARG A 122 -7.58 -43.81 -15.78
CA ARG A 122 -6.37 -44.48 -16.23
C ARG A 122 -6.81 -45.55 -17.21
N ASP A 123 -6.95 -45.17 -18.47
CA ASP A 123 -7.10 -46.16 -19.54
C ASP A 123 -5.95 -47.16 -19.43
N LEU A 124 -6.29 -48.45 -19.43
CA LEU A 124 -5.30 -49.52 -19.41
C LEU A 124 -4.31 -49.32 -20.58
N PRO A 125 -3.02 -49.63 -20.39
CA PRO A 125 -2.03 -49.46 -21.45
C PRO A 125 -2.45 -50.26 -22.69
N LEU A 126 -2.48 -49.58 -23.85
CA LEU A 126 -2.64 -50.22 -25.17
C LEU A 126 -1.58 -51.31 -25.31
N GLY A 127 -1.99 -52.57 -25.19
CA GLY A 127 -1.06 -53.70 -25.27
C GLY A 127 -1.49 -54.97 -24.54
N ALA A 128 -2.65 -55.02 -23.89
CA ALA A 128 -3.20 -56.30 -23.44
C ALA A 128 -3.53 -57.16 -24.68
N PRO A 129 -2.86 -58.32 -24.88
CA PRO A 129 -3.14 -59.18 -26.01
C PRO A 129 -4.57 -59.71 -25.91
N PRO A 130 -5.29 -59.88 -27.03
CA PRO A 130 -6.55 -60.61 -27.02
C PRO A 130 -6.23 -62.05 -26.61
N GLU A 131 -6.80 -62.52 -25.51
CA GLU A 131 -6.83 -63.95 -25.22
C GLU A 131 -7.61 -64.61 -26.35
N LEU A 132 -6.86 -65.26 -27.24
CA LEU A 132 -7.37 -66.28 -28.13
C LEU A 132 -7.71 -67.48 -27.23
N GLU A 133 -8.96 -67.58 -26.80
CA GLU A 133 -9.50 -68.87 -26.41
C GLU A 133 -10.01 -69.55 -27.67
N ASP A 134 -9.15 -70.45 -28.16
CA ASP A 134 -9.43 -71.53 -29.11
C ASP A 134 -10.72 -72.28 -28.74
N GLU A 135 -11.47 -72.66 -29.77
CA GLU A 135 -12.68 -73.47 -29.71
C GLU A 135 -12.46 -74.85 -29.06
N ALA A 136 -13.40 -75.30 -28.23
CA ALA A 136 -13.81 -76.72 -28.09
C ALA A 136 -15.17 -76.85 -27.39
#